data_AF-A0A7W1KRG5-F1
#
_entry.id   AF-A0A7W1KRG5-F1
#
_cell.length_a   1.000
_cell.length_b   1.000
_cell.length_c   1.000
_cell.angle_alpha   90.00
_cell.angle_beta   90.00
_cell.angle_gamma   90.00
#
_symmetry.space_group_name_H-M   'P 1'
#
loop_
_entity.id
_entity.type
_entity.pdbx_description
1 polymer ?
#
loop_
_entity_poly.entity_id
_entity_poly.type
_entity_poly.pdbx_seq_one_letter_code
_entity_poly.pdbx_strand_id
1 'polypeptide(L)'
;MNALMVIVPYKHQGMWVFDDPAVGLNKEPFIAGIDVIIDKMTATIPNAQKGFRAVFSGAPFPGYTEKLEWRREESGGNWYYRGRYKNEGWLCPALLRYFSD
;
A
#
# COMPACT_ATOMS: atom_id res chain seq x y z
N MET A 1 -12.31 -5.14 13.79
CA MET A 1 -12.44 -6.40 13.00
C MET A 1 -11.11 -6.63 12.27
N ASN A 2 -10.55 -7.85 12.30
CA ASN A 2 -9.34 -8.18 11.52
C ASN A 2 -9.75 -8.58 10.10
N ALA A 3 -9.96 -7.59 9.23
CA ALA A 3 -10.17 -7.86 7.80
C ALA A 3 -8.80 -7.89 7.11
N LEU A 4 -8.44 -9.03 6.53
CA LEU A 4 -7.31 -9.10 5.61
C LEU A 4 -7.79 -8.61 4.24
N MET A 5 -7.15 -7.57 3.75
CA MET A 5 -7.43 -6.98 2.44
C MET A 5 -6.32 -7.39 1.47
N VAL A 6 -6.70 -7.53 0.19
CA VAL A 6 -5.77 -7.92 -0.87
C VAL A 6 -5.97 -6.97 -2.04
N ILE A 7 -4.87 -6.38 -2.50
CA ILE A 7 -4.80 -5.63 -3.76
C ILE A 7 -3.70 -6.24 -4.64
N VAL A 8 -3.73 -5.91 -5.93
CA VAL A 8 -2.77 -6.41 -6.91
C VAL A 8 -2.04 -5.25 -7.59
N PRO A 9 -1.00 -4.67 -6.96
CA PRO A 9 -0.28 -3.56 -7.57
C PRO A 9 0.59 -4.01 -8.73
N TYR A 10 0.78 -3.12 -9.72
CA TYR A 10 1.63 -3.31 -10.89
C TYR A 10 2.22 -1.96 -11.34
N LYS A 11 3.24 -1.98 -12.20
CA LYS A 11 3.76 -0.75 -12.83
C LYS A 11 2.98 -0.42 -14.09
N HIS A 12 2.43 0.79 -14.13
CA HIS A 12 1.81 1.39 -15.30
C HIS A 12 2.48 2.74 -15.58
N GLN A 13 2.99 2.93 -16.79
CA GLN A 13 3.66 4.19 -17.19
C GLN A 13 4.73 4.66 -16.19
N GLY A 14 5.48 3.70 -15.61
CA GLY A 14 6.54 3.97 -14.63
C GLY A 14 6.08 4.14 -13.19
N MET A 15 4.78 4.21 -12.91
CA MET A 15 4.22 4.37 -11.57
C MET A 15 3.65 3.06 -11.03
N TRP A 16 3.76 2.84 -9.73
CA TRP A 16 3.02 1.78 -9.06
C TRP A 16 1.55 2.17 -8.96
N VAL A 17 0.67 1.33 -9.46
CA VAL A 17 -0.78 1.54 -9.42
C VAL A 17 -1.49 0.26 -8.99
N PHE A 18 -2.75 0.36 -8.59
CA PHE A 18 -3.62 -0.80 -8.42
C PHE A 18 -5.03 -0.50 -8.93
N ASP A 19 -5.75 -1.56 -9.30
CA ASP A 19 -7.15 -1.51 -9.69
C ASP A 19 -7.99 -2.19 -8.61
N ASP A 20 -9.19 -1.67 -8.37
CA ASP A 20 -10.23 -2.37 -7.64
C ASP A 20 -11.61 -1.97 -8.17
N PRO A 21 -12.20 -2.79 -9.06
CA PRO A 21 -13.52 -2.54 -9.61
C PRO A 21 -14.64 -2.50 -8.57
N ALA A 22 -14.51 -3.23 -7.46
CA ALA A 22 -15.55 -3.29 -6.42
C ALA A 22 -15.74 -1.94 -5.71
N VAL A 23 -14.68 -1.12 -5.66
CA VAL A 23 -14.70 0.24 -5.12
C VAL A 23 -14.39 1.30 -6.18
N GLY A 24 -14.46 0.95 -7.47
CA GLY A 24 -14.33 1.88 -8.59
C GLY A 24 -12.93 2.48 -8.80
N LEU A 25 -11.87 1.82 -8.34
CA LEU A 25 -10.49 2.27 -8.53
C LEU A 25 -9.93 1.71 -9.85
N ASN A 26 -9.37 2.60 -10.68
CA ASN A 26 -8.74 2.27 -11.95
C ASN A 26 -7.40 3.01 -12.05
N LYS A 27 -6.31 2.26 -11.97
CA LYS A 27 -4.92 2.71 -11.96
C LYS A 27 -4.67 3.75 -10.87
N GLU A 28 -5.21 3.50 -9.68
CA GLU A 28 -4.98 4.36 -8.53
C GLU A 28 -3.50 4.33 -8.17
N PRO A 29 -2.78 5.46 -8.20
CA PRO A 29 -1.34 5.49 -8.03
C PRO A 29 -0.93 5.47 -6.56
N PHE A 30 0.16 4.76 -6.29
CA PHE A 30 0.95 4.95 -5.08
C PHE A 30 1.91 6.12 -5.30
N ILE A 31 1.88 7.09 -4.39
CA ILE A 31 2.70 8.30 -4.47
C ILE A 31 3.33 8.62 -3.12
N ALA A 32 4.14 9.69 -3.10
CA ALA A 32 4.63 10.32 -1.87
C ALA A 32 5.29 9.34 -0.89
N GLY A 33 6.20 8.49 -1.40
CA GLY A 33 7.07 7.62 -0.61
C GLY A 33 6.60 6.18 -0.49
N ILE A 34 5.31 5.89 -0.70
CA ILE A 34 4.80 4.50 -0.70
C ILE A 34 5.30 3.75 -1.93
N ASP A 35 5.39 4.41 -3.08
CA ASP A 35 6.02 3.90 -4.31
C ASP A 35 7.45 3.41 -4.05
N VAL A 36 8.25 4.20 -3.33
CA VAL A 36 9.61 3.84 -2.94
C VAL A 36 9.63 2.68 -1.92
N ILE A 37 8.63 2.63 -1.02
CA ILE A 37 8.48 1.50 -0.09
C ILE A 37 8.18 0.21 -0.87
N ILE A 38 7.28 0.26 -1.86
CA ILE A 38 6.92 -0.87 -2.71
C ILE A 38 8.14 -1.34 -3.50
N ASP A 39 8.91 -0.43 -4.11
CA ASP A 39 10.15 -0.80 -4.81
C ASP A 39 11.09 -1.59 -3.89
N LYS A 40 11.31 -1.12 -2.66
CA LYS A 40 12.16 -1.82 -1.68
C LYS A 40 11.58 -3.16 -1.22
N MET A 41 10.26 -3.26 -1.02
CA MET A 41 9.61 -4.48 -0.54
C MET A 41 9.55 -5.57 -1.62
N THR A 42 9.50 -5.16 -2.89
CA THR A 42 9.35 -6.08 -4.02
C THR A 42 10.67 -6.38 -4.74
N ALA A 43 11.80 -5.84 -4.25
CA ALA A 43 13.11 -5.95 -4.89
C ALA A 43 13.57 -7.40 -5.14
N THR A 44 13.10 -8.36 -4.33
CA THR A 44 13.42 -9.79 -4.46
C THR A 44 12.33 -10.60 -5.16
N ILE A 45 11.21 -10.00 -5.53
CA ILE A 45 10.10 -10.66 -6.23
C ILE A 45 10.36 -10.56 -7.74
N PRO A 46 10.59 -11.70 -8.43
CA PRO A 46 10.84 -11.68 -9.87
C PRO A 46 9.66 -11.05 -10.63
N ASN A 47 9.96 -10.10 -11.52
CA ASN A 47 8.95 -9.42 -12.34
C ASN A 47 7.83 -8.72 -11.55
N ALA A 48 8.06 -8.26 -10.31
CA ALA A 48 7.05 -7.60 -9.49
C ALA A 48 6.32 -6.43 -10.20
N GLN A 49 7.01 -5.76 -11.12
CA GLN A 49 6.45 -4.68 -11.94
C GLN A 49 5.28 -5.14 -12.83
N LYS A 50 5.18 -6.43 -13.15
CA LYS A 50 4.04 -6.99 -13.90
C LYS A 50 2.83 -7.28 -13.01
N GLY A 51 2.98 -7.20 -11.69
CA GLY A 51 1.94 -7.55 -10.74
C GLY A 51 2.50 -8.32 -9.55
N PHE A 52 2.02 -8.00 -8.36
CA PHE A 52 2.20 -8.83 -7.16
C PHE A 52 0.98 -8.71 -6.26
N ARG A 53 0.81 -9.65 -5.30
CA ARG A 53 -0.28 -9.57 -4.33
C ARG A 53 0.23 -8.88 -3.06
N ALA A 54 -0.41 -7.78 -2.68
CA ALA A 54 -0.18 -7.14 -1.39
C ALA A 54 -1.33 -7.51 -0.45
N VAL A 55 -1.00 -8.17 0.66
CA VAL A 55 -1.95 -8.49 1.74
C VAL A 55 -1.70 -7.53 2.89
N PHE A 56 -2.73 -6.86 3.36
CA PHE A 56 -2.61 -5.86 4.42
C PHE A 56 -3.81 -5.90 5.38
N SER A 57 -3.61 -5.33 6.56
CA SER A 57 -4.62 -5.22 7.63
C SER A 57 -4.30 -4.01 8.51
N GLY A 58 -5.33 -3.45 9.14
CA GLY A 58 -5.18 -2.41 10.16
C GLY A 58 -4.65 -2.95 11.49
N ALA A 59 -4.71 -4.28 11.69
CA ALA A 59 -4.16 -4.95 12.86
C ALA A 59 -3.14 -6.04 12.47
N PRO A 60 -2.18 -6.37 13.37
CA PRO A 60 -1.16 -7.37 13.09
C PRO A 60 -1.76 -8.74 12.76
N PHE A 61 -1.14 -9.46 11.82
CA PHE A 61 -1.53 -10.81 11.41
C PHE A 61 -0.31 -11.72 11.21
N PRO A 62 -0.40 -13.03 11.47
CA PRO A 62 0.74 -13.93 11.33
C PRO A 62 1.38 -13.86 9.94
N GLY A 63 2.71 -13.76 9.89
CA GLY A 63 3.47 -13.75 8.63
C GLY A 63 3.52 -12.41 7.89
N TYR A 64 3.09 -11.30 8.51
CA TYR A 64 3.31 -9.97 7.92
C TYR A 64 4.81 -9.72 7.69
N THR A 65 5.15 -9.08 6.56
CA THR A 65 6.56 -8.79 6.21
C THR A 65 7.03 -7.44 6.70
N GLU A 66 6.14 -6.46 6.77
CA GLU A 66 6.44 -5.09 7.16
C GLU A 66 5.29 -4.49 7.97
N LYS A 67 5.63 -3.59 8.89
CA LYS A 67 4.67 -2.80 9.67
C LYS A 67 4.85 -1.33 9.30
N LEU A 68 3.73 -0.69 8.99
CA LEU A 68 3.63 0.74 8.76
C LEU A 68 2.95 1.38 9.98
N GLU A 69 3.59 2.37 10.59
CA GLU A 69 3.11 3.03 11.80
C GLU A 69 2.44 4.34 11.43
N TRP A 70 1.16 4.48 11.75
CA TRP A 70 0.44 5.73 11.51
C TRP A 70 1.11 6.90 12.23
N ARG A 71 1.20 8.05 11.56
CA ARG A 71 1.83 9.27 12.10
C ARG A 71 0.88 10.44 12.20
N ARG A 72 0.27 10.81 11.07
CA ARG A 72 -0.60 11.98 10.95
C ARG A 72 -1.51 11.86 9.75
N GLU A 73 -2.65 12.53 9.83
CA GLU A 73 -3.50 12.81 8.68
C GLU A 73 -3.00 14.08 7.98
N GLU A 74 -3.00 14.07 6.64
CA GLU A 74 -2.65 15.24 5.83
C GLU A 74 -3.24 15.09 4.43
N SER A 75 -3.77 16.18 3.87
CA SER A 75 -4.35 16.22 2.50
C SER A 75 -5.40 15.12 2.24
N GLY A 76 -6.20 14.77 3.26
CA GLY A 76 -7.25 13.74 3.17
C GLY A 76 -6.75 12.29 3.20
N GLY A 77 -5.45 12.06 3.33
CA GLY A 77 -4.86 10.73 3.51
C GLY A 77 -4.01 10.64 4.77
N ASN A 78 -3.28 9.54 4.90
CA ASN A 78 -2.55 9.24 6.13
C ASN A 78 -1.07 8.95 5.83
N TRP A 79 -0.19 9.60 6.59
CA TRP A 79 1.23 9.33 6.58
C TRP A 79 1.56 8.17 7.50
N TYR A 80 2.34 7.22 6.98
CA TYR A 80 2.83 6.08 7.73
C TYR A 80 4.35 6.00 7.68
N TYR A 81 4.93 5.68 8.83
CA TYR A 81 6.35 5.49 9.01
C TYR A 81 6.73 4.02 8.97
N ARG A 82 7.76 3.70 8.19
CA ARG A 82 8.39 2.38 8.17
C ARG A 82 9.66 2.41 9.02
N GLY A 83 9.56 1.86 10.23
CA GLY A 83 10.65 1.90 11.21
C GLY A 83 11.98 1.32 10.71
N ARG A 84 11.92 0.20 9.97
CA ARG A 84 13.11 -0.53 9.52
C ARG A 84 14.01 0.27 8.56
N TYR A 85 13.43 1.16 7.75
CA TYR A 85 14.15 1.91 6.72
C TYR A 85 14.08 3.42 6.91
N LYS A 86 13.54 3.87 8.04
CA LYS A 86 13.41 5.27 8.45
C LYS A 86 12.82 6.17 7.35
N ASN A 87 11.80 5.68 6.66
CA ASN A 87 11.10 6.44 5.64
C ASN A 87 9.60 6.49 5.90
N GLU A 88 8.97 7.57 5.41
CA GLU A 88 7.54 7.77 5.45
C GLU A 88 6.94 7.58 4.06
N GLY A 89 5.66 7.22 4.04
CA GLY A 89 4.86 7.25 2.83
C GLY A 89 3.42 7.65 3.13
N TRP A 90 2.82 8.37 2.22
CA TRP A 90 1.41 8.77 2.29
C TRP A 90 0.52 7.76 1.58
N LEU A 91 -0.49 7.22 2.29
CA LEU A 91 -1.52 6.37 1.71
C LEU A 91 -2.78 7.19 1.45
N CYS A 92 -3.23 7.16 0.20
CA CYS A 92 -4.42 7.85 -0.29
C CYS A 92 -5.69 7.36 0.44
N PRO A 93 -6.69 8.23 0.64
CA PRO A 93 -8.02 7.84 1.14
C PRO A 93 -8.71 6.76 0.30
N ALA A 94 -8.29 6.50 -0.94
CA ALA A 94 -8.74 5.33 -1.71
C ALA A 94 -8.57 4.02 -0.92
N LEU A 95 -7.50 3.91 -0.12
CA LEU A 95 -7.28 2.76 0.77
C LEU A 95 -8.19 2.78 2.01
N LEU A 96 -8.70 3.94 2.41
CA LEU A 96 -9.68 4.04 3.49
C LEU A 96 -11.03 3.41 3.10
N ARG A 97 -11.33 3.25 1.80
CA ARG A 97 -12.53 2.53 1.33
C ARG A 97 -12.55 1.06 1.77
N TYR A 98 -11.41 0.49 2.16
CA TYR A 98 -11.32 -0.89 2.64
C TYR A 98 -11.49 -1.04 4.15
N PHE A 99 -11.48 0.06 4.90
CA PHE A 99 -11.70 0.05 6.34
C PHE A 99 -13.14 0.49 6.61
N SER A 100 -13.98 -0.43 7.06
CA SER A 100 -15.28 -0.09 7.64
C SER A 100 -15.07 0.43 9.06
N ASP A 101 -15.83 1.46 9.46
CA ASP A 101 -15.87 1.97 10.84
C ASP A 101 -16.16 0.87 11.88
#